data_AF-A0AAW7V6P1-F1
#
_entry.id   AF-A0AAW7V6P1-F1
#
_cell.length_a   1.000
_cell.length_b   1.000
_cell.length_c   1.000
_cell.angle_alpha   90.00
_cell.angle_beta   90.00
_cell.angle_gamma   90.00
#
_symmetry.space_group_name_H-M   'P 1'
#
loop_
_entity.id
_entity.type
_entity.pdbx_description
1 polymer ?
#
loop_
_entity_poly.entity_id
_entity_poly.type
_entity_poly.pdbx_seq_one_letter_code
_entity_poly.pdbx_strand_id
1 'polypeptide(L)' 'MARRSTIEKLPEDVRRWLERALTESGFSGYNELESLLRERGYVISKSAIHRYGQKIERRYGAIRAATEAARMLTEGAA' A
#
# COMPACT_ATOMS: atom_id res chain seq x y z
N MET A 1 -24.67 4.03 -3.37
CA MET A 1 -23.41 4.79 -3.53
C MET A 1 -22.36 4.22 -2.60
N ALA A 2 -21.22 3.73 -3.11
CA ALA A 2 -20.12 3.31 -2.25
C ALA A 2 -19.62 4.54 -1.47
N ARG A 3 -19.65 4.49 -0.14
CA ARG A 3 -19.05 5.55 0.70
C ARG A 3 -17.61 5.76 0.22
N ARG A 4 -17.29 7.00 -0.17
CA ARG A 4 -15.93 7.44 -0.50
C ARG A 4 -14.99 6.95 0.62
N SER A 5 -13.91 6.27 0.26
CA SER A 5 -13.03 5.63 1.26
C SER A 5 -12.57 6.68 2.25
N THR A 6 -12.63 6.40 3.56
CA THR A 6 -12.13 7.33 4.59
C THR A 6 -10.65 7.66 4.39
N ILE A 7 -9.91 6.76 3.73
CA ILE A 7 -8.51 6.94 3.33
C ILE A 7 -8.36 8.04 2.26
N GLU A 8 -9.34 8.24 1.37
CA GLU A 8 -9.31 9.32 0.36
C GLU A 8 -9.47 10.72 0.96
N LYS A 9 -9.86 10.80 2.24
CA LYS A 9 -9.94 12.05 2.99
C LYS A 9 -8.68 12.34 3.82
N LEU A 10 -7.75 11.39 3.88
CA LEU A 10 -6.47 11.62 4.55
C LEU A 10 -5.67 12.67 3.78
N PRO A 11 -4.96 13.55 4.50
CA PRO A 11 -3.91 14.39 3.92
C PRO A 11 -2.95 13.57 3.05
N GLU A 12 -2.44 14.19 1.99
CA GLU A 12 -1.62 13.53 0.98
C GLU A 12 -0.34 12.93 1.57
N ASP A 13 0.29 13.63 2.51
CA ASP A 13 1.46 13.19 3.27
C ASP A 13 1.18 11.91 4.06
N VAL A 14 0.05 11.86 4.78
CA VAL A 14 -0.36 10.67 5.56
C VAL A 14 -0.67 9.50 4.64
N ARG A 15 -1.30 9.76 3.50
CA ARG A 15 -1.61 8.73 2.50
C ARG A 15 -0.35 8.14 1.89
N ARG A 16 0.62 8.98 1.52
CA ARG A 16 1.92 8.54 1.00
C ARG A 16 2.72 7.74 2.04
N TRP A 17 2.68 8.17 3.29
CA TRP A 17 3.27 7.41 4.40
C TRP A 17 2.63 6.02 4.51
N LEU A 18 1.30 5.94 4.46
CA LEU A 18 0.57 4.66 4.53
C LEU A 18 0.91 3.74 3.34
N GLU A 19 1.01 4.29 2.12
CA GLU A 19 1.41 3.55 0.92
C GLU A 19 2.82 2.98 1.04
N ARG A 20 3.76 3.77 1.55
CA ARG A 20 5.13 3.32 1.79
C ARG A 20 5.16 2.21 2.83
N ALA A 21 4.51 2.41 3.97
CA ALA A 21 4.45 1.41 5.04
C ALA A 21 3.82 0.09 4.56
N LEU A 22 2.75 0.15 3.75
CA LEU A 22 2.14 -1.02 3.12
C LEU A 22 3.09 -1.73 2.15
N THR A 23 3.89 -0.98 1.40
CA THR A 23 4.82 -1.57 0.43
C THR A 23 6.01 -2.23 1.14
N GLU A 24 6.55 -1.56 2.17
CA GLU A 24 7.68 -2.06 2.99
C GLU A 24 7.28 -3.29 3.83
N SER A 25 6.04 -3.34 4.33
CA SER A 25 5.53 -4.51 5.06
C SER A 25 5.08 -5.66 4.17
N GLY A 26 5.14 -5.51 2.84
CA GLY A 26 4.63 -6.50 1.90
C GLY A 26 3.12 -6.72 2.02
N PHE A 27 2.35 -5.63 2.19
CA PHE A 27 0.90 -5.63 2.36
C PHE A 27 0.44 -6.47 3.56
N SER A 28 1.15 -6.34 4.67
CA SER A 28 0.83 -6.97 5.95
C SER A 28 0.76 -5.95 7.10
N GLY A 29 0.52 -6.41 8.33
CA GLY A 29 0.55 -5.51 9.51
C GLY A 29 -0.64 -4.53 9.63
N TYR A 30 -1.80 -4.83 9.04
CA TYR A 30 -2.94 -3.91 9.01
C TYR A 30 -3.43 -3.42 10.38
N ASN A 31 -3.32 -4.25 11.42
CA ASN A 31 -3.70 -3.86 12.78
C ASN A 31 -2.75 -2.80 13.35
N GLU A 32 -1.45 -2.93 13.07
CA GLU A 32 -0.43 -1.97 13.50
C GLU A 32 -0.60 -0.64 12.76
N LEU A 33 -0.85 -0.70 11.44
CA LEU A 33 -1.15 0.50 10.65
C LEU A 33 -2.40 1.23 11.13
N GLU A 34 -3.42 0.50 11.59
CA GLU A 34 -4.60 1.11 12.23
C GLU A 34 -4.23 1.83 13.53
N SER A 35 -3.44 1.22 14.40
CA SER A 35 -2.96 1.85 15.64
C SER A 35 -2.14 3.11 15.35
N LEU A 36 -1.20 3.04 14.40
CA LEU A 36 -0.35 4.16 13.99
C LEU A 36 -1.15 5.31 13.38
N LEU A 37 -2.18 5.03 12.60
CA LEU A 37 -3.10 6.05 12.08
C LEU A 37 -3.91 6.67 13.23
N ARG A 38 -4.36 5.86 14.19
CA ARG A 38 -5.11 6.34 15.36
C ARG A 38 -4.26 7.26 16.24
N GLU A 39 -2.99 6.94 16.47
CA GLU A 39 -2.03 7.80 17.18
C GLU A 39 -1.84 9.16 16.50
N ARG A 40 -1.90 9.18 15.17
CA ARG A 40 -1.86 10.42 14.35
C ARG A 40 -3.20 11.16 14.30
N GLY A 41 -4.23 10.69 15.00
CA GLY A 41 -5.56 11.30 15.04
C GLY A 41 -6.51 10.85 13.92
N TYR A 42 -6.16 9.82 13.14
CA TYR A 42 -6.96 9.31 12.04
C TYR A 42 -7.62 7.96 12.38
N VAL A 43 -8.94 7.96 12.47
CA VAL A 43 -9.71 6.74 12.73
C VAL A 43 -10.00 6.01 11.42
N ILE A 44 -9.12 5.08 11.04
CA ILE A 44 -9.24 4.24 9.86
C ILE A 44 -9.22 2.78 10.29
N SER A 45 -10.26 2.02 9.95
CA SER A 45 -10.32 0.61 10.31
C SER A 45 -9.37 -0.25 9.50
N LYS A 46 -8.88 -1.35 10.10
CA LYS A 46 -8.12 -2.42 9.41
C LYS A 46 -8.68 -2.77 8.04
N SER A 47 -10.00 -2.98 7.92
CA SER A 47 -10.63 -3.38 6.66
C SER A 47 -10.56 -2.30 5.59
N ALA A 48 -10.58 -1.02 5.97
CA ALA A 48 -10.36 0.07 5.03
C ALA A 48 -8.91 0.07 4.51
N ILE A 49 -7.94 -0.11 5.41
CA ILE A 49 -6.51 -0.22 5.07
C ILE A 49 -6.27 -1.41 4.15
N HIS A 50 -6.81 -2.59 4.47
CA HIS A 50 -6.69 -3.79 3.64
C HIS A 50 -7.23 -3.59 2.22
N ARG A 51 -8.45 -3.04 2.07
CA ARG A 51 -9.00 -2.76 0.74
C ARG A 51 -8.16 -1.74 -0.04
N TYR A 52 -7.54 -0.80 0.65
CA TYR A 52 -6.64 0.19 0.04
C TYR A 52 -5.33 -0.46 -0.41
N GLY A 53 -4.68 -1.22 0.47
CA GLY A 53 -3.48 -2.01 0.18
C GLY A 53 -3.69 -2.94 -1.02
N GLN A 54 -4.79 -3.68 -1.05
CA GLN A 54 -5.16 -4.56 -2.18
C GLN A 54 -5.29 -3.83 -3.53
N LYS A 55 -5.63 -2.54 -3.55
CA LYS A 55 -5.64 -1.75 -4.79
C LYS A 55 -4.23 -1.35 -5.22
N ILE A 56 -3.37 -1.02 -4.25
CA ILE A 56 -1.97 -0.64 -4.48
C ILE A 56 -1.16 -1.84 -4.91
N GLU A 57 -1.30 -2.97 -4.20
CA GLU A 57 -0.62 -4.23 -4.48
C GLU A 57 -0.83 -4.69 -5.92
N ARG A 58 -2.08 -4.64 -6.42
CA ARG A 58 -2.40 -4.94 -7.82
C ARG A 58 -1.67 -4.03 -8.81
N ARG A 59 -1.45 -2.76 -8.47
CA ARG A 59 -0.71 -1.81 -9.32
C ARG A 59 0.80 -2.00 -9.22
N TYR A 60 1.30 -2.29 -8.02
CA TYR A 60 2.72 -2.53 -7.75
C TYR A 60 3.22 -3.84 -8.35
N GLY A 61 2.40 -4.90 -8.35
CA GLY A 61 2.74 -6.18 -8.97
C GLY A 61 3.13 -6.04 -10.44
N ALA A 62 2.41 -5.19 -11.19
CA ALA A 62 2.73 -4.91 -12.59
C ALA A 62 4.11 -4.22 -12.77
N ILE A 63 4.49 -3.32 -11.87
CA ILE A 63 5.77 -2.59 -11.91
C ILE A 63 6.92 -3.50 -11.48
N ARG A 64 6.73 -4.29 -10.41
CA ARG A 64 7.76 -5.20 -9.90
C ARG A 64 8.07 -6.31 -10.90
N ALA A 65 7.03 -6.91 -11.50
CA ALA A 65 7.19 -7.92 -12.54
C ALA A 65 7.98 -7.39 -13.76
N ALA A 66 7.75 -6.14 -14.17
CA ALA A 66 8.52 -5.51 -15.24
C ALA A 66 10.00 -5.30 -14.86
N THR A 67 10.27 -4.88 -13.62
CA THR A 67 11.63 -4.69 -13.11
C THR A 67 12.39 -6.01 -12.94
N GLU A 68 11.71 -7.04 -12.46
CA GLU A 68 12.28 -8.38 -12.27
C GLU A 68 12.55 -9.08 -13.61
N ALA A 69 11.64 -8.96 -14.57
CA ALA A 69 11.84 -9.44 -15.93
C ALA A 69 13.05 -8.78 -16.63
N ALA A 70 13.26 -7.48 -16.42
CA ALA A 70 14.43 -6.77 -16.95
C ALA A 70 15.76 -7.26 -16.34
N ARG A 71 15.78 -7.60 -15.05
CA ARG A 71 16.95 -8.22 -14.40
C ARG A 71 17.22 -9.63 -14.93
N MET A 72 16.19 -10.46 -15.03
CA MET A 72 16.32 -11.83 -15.56
C MET A 72 16.81 -11.86 -17.02
N LEU A 73 16.39 -10.91 -17.86
CA LEU A 73 16.89 -10.77 -19.24
C LEU A 73 18.36 -10.33 -19.31
N THR A 74 18.83 -9.58 -18.31
CA THR A 74 20.23 -9.14 -18.23
C THR A 74 21.13 -10.28 -17.72
N GLU A 75 20.65 -11.10 -16.80
CA GLU A 75 21.40 -12.24 -16.25
C GLU A 75 21.40 -13.47 -17.17
N GLY A 76 20.35 -13.68 -17.98
CA GLY A 76 20.29 -14.79 -18.94
C GLY A 76 21.08 -14.58 -20.25
N ALA A 77 21.71 -13.42 -20.42
CA ALA A 77 22.51 -13.07 -21.59
C ALA A 77 24.04 -13.14 -21.35
N ALA A 78 24.46 -13.67 -20.20
CA ALA A 78 25.88 -13.85 -19.81
C ALA A 78 26.37 -15.28 -20.05
#